data_AF-X8IZM7-F1
#
_entry.id   AF-X8IZM7-F1
#
_cell.length_a   1.000
_cell.length_b   1.000
_cell.length_c   1.000
_cell.angle_alpha   90.00
_cell.angle_beta   90.00
_cell.angle_gamma   90.00
#
_symmetry.space_group_name_H-M   'P 1'
#
loop_
_entity.id
_entity.type
_entity.pdbx_description
1 polymer ?
#
loop_
_entity_poly.entity_id
_entity_poly.type
_entity_poly.pdbx_seq_one_letter_code
_entity_poly.pdbx_strand_id
1 'polypeptide(L)'
;MSGTTFTATATNFNANKDGSMQFTASFDSTGTGKSFKAAKITQNGPNAPPKVGQTAELSVELPAGTTCTGGASKDSCLVSFKSASGFGNCLVVKQAGAGGAANKGNAKTKAKTTRSHPRDFVASADELN
;
A
#
# COMPACT_ATOMS: atom_id res chain seq x y z
N MET A 1 13.12 4.73 20.71
CA MET A 1 13.26 4.46 19.27
C MET A 1 11.85 4.37 18.69
N SER A 2 11.47 5.31 17.82
CA SER A 2 10.17 5.28 17.12
C SER A 2 10.23 4.29 15.96
N GLY A 3 9.14 3.56 15.72
CA GLY A 3 9.02 2.61 14.63
C GLY A 3 8.90 3.25 13.25
N THR A 4 8.92 2.43 12.19
CA THR A 4 8.68 2.89 10.82
C THR A 4 7.23 3.35 10.71
N THR A 5 7.03 4.63 10.40
CA THR A 5 5.69 5.23 10.25
C THR A 5 5.37 5.47 8.78
N PHE A 6 4.11 5.27 8.41
CA PHE A 6 3.59 5.63 7.09
C PHE A 6 2.16 6.17 7.22
N THR A 7 1.68 6.87 6.20
CA THR A 7 0.30 7.35 6.13
C THR A 7 -0.52 6.56 5.11
N ALA A 8 -1.82 6.47 5.36
CA ALA A 8 -2.80 5.89 4.43
C ALA A 8 -4.08 6.73 4.44
N THR A 9 -4.79 6.75 3.32
CA THR A 9 -6.08 7.45 3.23
C THR A 9 -7.23 6.46 3.38
N ALA A 10 -8.07 6.66 4.38
CA ALA A 10 -9.37 6.02 4.48
C ALA A 10 -10.39 6.80 3.65
N THR A 11 -11.18 6.09 2.85
CA THR A 11 -12.30 6.67 2.11
C THR A 11 -13.59 6.01 2.57
N ASN A 12 -14.56 6.84 2.91
CA ASN A 12 -15.88 6.39 3.28
C ASN A 12 -16.73 6.05 2.03
N PHE A 13 -17.26 4.83 1.95
CA PHE A 13 -18.18 4.41 0.88
C PHE A 13 -19.65 4.33 1.30
N ASN A 14 -19.98 4.29 2.60
CA ASN A 14 -21.35 4.14 3.12
C ASN A 14 -21.63 5.17 4.24
N ALA A 15 -22.88 5.52 4.54
CA ALA A 15 -23.13 6.49 5.62
C ALA A 15 -22.95 5.84 7.02
N ASN A 16 -22.66 6.68 8.01
CA ASN A 16 -22.64 6.33 9.43
C ASN A 16 -21.66 5.19 9.74
N LYS A 17 -22.05 4.28 10.64
CA LYS A 17 -21.20 3.19 11.11
C LYS A 17 -20.71 2.33 9.96
N ASP A 18 -21.56 1.98 9.00
CA ASP A 18 -21.17 1.13 7.86
C ASP A 18 -19.98 1.72 7.06
N GLY A 19 -19.91 3.05 7.01
CA GLY A 19 -18.83 3.86 6.45
C GLY A 19 -17.61 4.10 7.33
N SER A 20 -17.44 3.34 8.41
CA SER A 20 -16.43 3.64 9.43
C SER A 20 -15.04 3.83 8.83
N MET A 21 -14.43 4.97 9.13
CA MET A 21 -13.02 5.25 8.80
C MET A 21 -12.12 5.00 10.01
N GLN A 22 -12.63 4.39 11.08
CA GLN A 22 -11.86 3.99 12.24
C GLN A 22 -11.35 2.55 12.06
N PHE A 23 -10.04 2.36 12.02
CA PHE A 23 -9.42 1.07 11.73
C PHE A 23 -8.64 0.51 12.92
N THR A 24 -8.39 -0.79 12.89
CA THR A 24 -7.23 -1.44 13.51
C THR A 24 -6.27 -1.90 12.41
N ALA A 25 -4.99 -2.07 12.76
CA ALA A 25 -3.97 -2.51 11.81
C ALA A 25 -3.14 -3.68 12.36
N SER A 26 -2.75 -4.58 11.46
CA SER A 26 -1.77 -5.63 11.70
C SER A 26 -0.88 -5.78 10.46
N PHE A 27 0.30 -6.35 10.60
CA PHE A 27 1.25 -6.48 9.49
C PHE A 27 1.91 -7.85 9.46
N ASP A 28 2.25 -8.30 8.26
CA ASP A 28 3.09 -9.46 7.99
C ASP A 28 4.39 -8.98 7.36
N SER A 29 5.51 -9.15 8.09
CA SER A 29 6.84 -8.75 7.64
C SER A 29 7.32 -9.53 6.42
N THR A 30 6.79 -10.73 6.20
CA THR A 30 7.14 -11.57 5.03
C THR A 30 6.36 -11.19 3.78
N GLY A 31 5.31 -10.38 3.93
CA GLY A 31 4.41 -10.02 2.84
C GLY A 31 3.58 -11.18 2.28
N THR A 32 3.56 -12.35 2.94
CA THR A 32 2.84 -13.55 2.43
C THR A 32 1.36 -13.59 2.82
N GLY A 33 0.95 -12.77 3.80
CA GLY A 33 -0.42 -12.72 4.30
C GLY A 33 -0.77 -13.88 5.22
N LYS A 34 0.22 -14.50 5.87
CA LYS A 34 0.04 -15.70 6.70
C LYS A 34 0.26 -15.47 8.18
N SER A 35 1.02 -14.43 8.54
CA SER A 35 1.44 -14.23 9.93
C SER A 35 1.43 -12.76 10.29
N PHE A 36 0.30 -12.33 10.88
CA PHE A 36 0.08 -10.94 11.24
C PHE A 36 0.47 -10.64 12.68
N LYS A 37 1.20 -9.54 12.87
CA LYS A 37 1.56 -8.94 14.16
C LYS A 37 0.87 -7.59 14.29
N ALA A 38 0.64 -7.10 15.50
CA ALA A 38 -0.03 -5.81 15.69
C ALA A 38 0.82 -4.65 15.13
N ALA A 39 0.17 -3.73 14.42
CA ALA A 39 0.70 -2.41 14.10
C ALA A 39 -0.11 -1.36 14.88
N LYS A 40 0.49 -0.22 15.18
CA LYS A 40 -0.17 0.85 15.94
C LYS A 40 -0.72 1.89 14.98
N ILE A 41 -1.98 2.29 15.16
CA ILE A 41 -2.53 3.47 14.47
C ILE A 41 -2.43 4.64 15.45
N THR A 42 -1.61 5.64 15.14
CA THR A 42 -1.35 6.83 15.97
C THR A 42 -2.31 7.97 15.64
N GLN A 43 -2.83 8.00 14.41
CA GLN A 43 -3.92 8.88 13.98
C GLN A 43 -4.94 8.06 13.19
N ASN A 44 -6.22 8.21 13.51
CA ASN A 44 -7.30 7.40 12.96
C ASN A 44 -8.48 8.24 12.47
N GLY A 45 -9.33 7.68 11.62
CA GLY A 45 -10.54 8.33 11.14
C GLY A 45 -11.73 8.20 12.10
N PRO A 46 -12.84 8.90 11.81
CA PRO A 46 -14.05 8.84 12.62
C PRO A 46 -14.75 7.48 12.53
N ASN A 47 -15.38 7.08 13.64
CA ASN A 47 -16.09 5.80 13.75
C ASN A 47 -17.36 5.72 12.88
N ALA A 48 -18.07 6.84 12.69
CA ALA A 48 -19.33 6.88 11.95
C ALA A 48 -19.46 8.22 11.19
N PRO A 49 -18.71 8.42 10.08
CA PRO A 49 -18.82 9.61 9.26
C PRO A 49 -20.21 9.72 8.61
N PRO A 50 -20.87 10.89 8.63
CA PRO A 50 -22.26 11.01 8.21
C PRO A 50 -22.46 11.04 6.69
N LYS A 51 -21.43 11.35 5.89
CA LYS A 51 -21.54 11.48 4.43
C LYS A 51 -20.57 10.53 3.71
N VAL A 52 -21.07 9.90 2.66
CA VAL A 52 -20.26 9.13 1.70
C VAL A 52 -19.24 10.03 1.02
N GLY A 53 -18.08 9.47 0.68
CA GLY A 53 -16.99 10.16 -0.02
C GLY A 53 -16.07 10.99 0.89
N GLN A 54 -16.35 11.06 2.19
CA GLN A 54 -15.41 11.67 3.14
C GLN A 54 -14.10 10.87 3.20
N THR A 55 -13.01 11.56 3.48
CA THR A 55 -11.70 10.94 3.66
C THR A 55 -11.10 11.29 5.01
N ALA A 56 -10.23 10.42 5.51
CA ALA A 56 -9.42 10.66 6.69
C ALA A 56 -8.01 10.12 6.48
N GLU A 57 -7.00 10.85 6.96
CA GLU A 57 -5.62 10.38 6.98
C GLU A 57 -5.39 9.52 8.23
N LEU A 58 -4.85 8.32 8.01
CA LEU A 58 -4.38 7.40 9.03
C LEU A 58 -2.86 7.53 9.14
N SER A 59 -2.34 7.59 10.37
CA SER A 59 -0.91 7.45 10.64
C SER A 59 -0.68 6.10 11.34
N VAL A 60 0.20 5.29 10.77
CA VAL A 60 0.42 3.90 11.19
C VAL A 60 1.90 3.68 11.47
N GLU A 61 2.19 3.14 12.64
CA GLU A 61 3.52 2.83 13.13
C GLU A 61 3.69 1.30 13.22
N LEU A 62 4.66 0.78 12.48
CA LEU A 62 5.14 -0.59 12.66
C LEU A 62 6.05 -0.65 13.90
N PRO A 63 6.11 -1.77 14.64
CA PRO A 63 7.00 -1.91 15.80
C PRO A 63 8.46 -1.57 15.46
N ALA A 64 9.19 -0.95 16.40
CA ALA A 64 10.61 -0.66 16.22
C ALA A 64 11.41 -1.94 15.90
N GLY A 65 12.37 -1.83 14.99
CA GLY A 65 13.16 -2.98 14.53
C GLY A 65 12.44 -3.90 13.55
N THR A 66 11.25 -3.53 13.05
CA THR A 66 10.59 -4.26 11.97
C THR A 66 11.47 -4.25 10.72
N THR A 67 11.74 -5.45 10.18
CA THR A 67 12.38 -5.66 8.88
C THR A 67 11.40 -6.32 7.94
N CYS A 68 10.97 -5.60 6.92
CA CYS A 68 10.18 -6.15 5.83
C CYS A 68 11.05 -7.02 4.92
N THR A 69 10.58 -8.21 4.57
CA THR A 69 11.28 -9.19 3.72
C THR A 69 10.44 -9.69 2.56
N GLY A 70 9.21 -9.18 2.41
CA GLY A 70 8.32 -9.51 1.32
C GLY A 70 8.65 -8.78 0.02
N GLY A 71 8.00 -9.21 -1.06
CA GLY A 71 8.19 -8.69 -2.41
C GLY A 71 9.52 -9.14 -3.04
N ALA A 72 9.67 -8.87 -4.35
CA ALA A 72 10.86 -9.28 -5.10
C ALA A 72 12.16 -8.60 -4.58
N SER A 73 12.04 -7.37 -4.07
CA SER A 73 13.14 -6.60 -3.51
C SER A 73 13.42 -6.88 -2.02
N LYS A 74 12.66 -7.78 -1.38
CA LYS A 74 12.78 -8.13 0.04
C LYS A 74 12.75 -6.94 0.99
N ASP A 75 11.86 -6.00 0.72
CA ASP A 75 11.71 -4.75 1.47
C ASP A 75 10.24 -4.35 1.67
N SER A 76 9.31 -5.26 1.41
CA SER A 76 7.88 -4.98 1.47
C SER A 76 7.19 -5.75 2.61
N CYS A 77 6.38 -5.05 3.39
CA CYS A 77 5.47 -5.63 4.37
C CYS A 77 4.05 -5.60 3.81
N LEU A 78 3.21 -6.55 4.23
CA LEU A 78 1.77 -6.47 3.98
C LEU A 78 1.09 -5.99 5.26
N VAL A 79 0.35 -4.89 5.19
CA VAL A 79 -0.42 -4.34 6.32
C VAL A 79 -1.90 -4.57 6.07
N SER A 80 -2.55 -5.30 6.96
CA SER A 80 -4.00 -5.50 6.97
C SER A 80 -4.66 -4.48 7.88
N PHE A 81 -5.72 -3.88 7.37
CA PHE A 81 -6.59 -2.96 8.08
C PHE A 81 -7.95 -3.60 8.23
N LYS A 82 -8.60 -3.38 9.38
CA LYS A 82 -10.00 -3.74 9.59
C LYS A 82 -10.76 -2.56 10.16
N SER A 83 -11.82 -2.12 9.49
CA SER A 83 -12.66 -1.04 9.98
C SER A 83 -13.45 -1.52 11.21
N ALA A 84 -13.92 -0.57 12.02
CA ALA A 84 -14.78 -0.85 13.17
C ALA A 84 -16.15 -1.45 12.79
N SER A 85 -16.44 -1.59 11.50
CA SER A 85 -17.66 -2.20 10.93
C SER A 85 -17.38 -3.54 10.25
N GLY A 86 -16.12 -3.98 10.25
CA GLY A 86 -15.75 -5.33 9.83
C GLY A 86 -15.10 -5.43 8.45
N PHE A 87 -15.09 -4.35 7.66
CA PHE A 87 -14.48 -4.36 6.33
C PHE A 87 -12.96 -4.35 6.41
N GLY A 88 -12.32 -5.19 5.58
CA GLY A 88 -10.87 -5.33 5.56
C GLY A 88 -10.24 -4.84 4.25
N ASN A 89 -9.02 -4.34 4.33
CA ASN A 89 -8.17 -4.08 3.17
C ASN A 89 -6.70 -4.34 3.51
N CYS A 90 -5.89 -4.78 2.54
CA CYS A 90 -4.46 -4.97 2.71
C CYS A 90 -3.67 -3.99 1.82
N LEU A 91 -2.68 -3.32 2.40
CA LEU A 91 -1.76 -2.42 1.71
C LEU A 91 -0.36 -3.02 1.74
N VAL A 92 0.38 -2.92 0.62
CA VAL A 92 1.80 -3.22 0.61
C VAL A 92 2.57 -1.95 0.97
N VAL A 93 3.40 -2.05 2.01
CA VAL A 93 4.25 -0.94 2.46
C VAL A 93 5.70 -1.30 2.15
N LYS A 94 6.35 -0.46 1.36
CA LYS A 94 7.78 -0.60 1.05
C LYS A 94 8.59 0.14 2.11
N GLN A 95 9.46 -0.58 2.82
CA GLN A 95 10.39 -0.01 3.77
C GLN A 95 11.56 0.60 3.01
N ALA A 96 11.85 1.88 3.25
CA ALA A 96 13.06 2.49 2.73
C ALA A 96 14.27 1.73 3.29
N GLY A 97 15.19 1.31 2.41
CA GLY A 97 16.40 0.62 2.84
C GLY A 97 17.24 1.50 3.77
N ALA A 98 17.92 0.89 4.74
CA ALA A 98 18.93 1.55 5.56
C ALA A 98 20.20 1.81 4.71
N GLY A 99 20.14 2.77 3.80
CA GLY A 99 21.27 3.12 2.93
C GLY A 99 20.84 3.74 1.61
N GLY A 100 21.08 5.04 1.48
CA GLY A 100 21.11 5.73 0.19
C GLY A 100 20.28 6.99 0.16
N ALA A 101 20.90 8.13 0.47
CA ALA A 101 20.54 9.37 -0.22
C ALA A 101 20.47 9.06 -1.74
N ALA A 102 19.45 9.59 -2.41
CA ALA A 102 19.21 9.34 -3.82
C ALA A 102 20.47 9.70 -4.65
N ASN A 103 21.22 8.69 -5.07
CA ASN A 103 22.20 8.86 -6.13
C ASN A 103 21.42 8.99 -7.45
N LYS A 104 21.47 10.20 -8.04
CA LYS A 104 21.04 10.44 -9.43
C LYS A 104 21.97 9.65 -10.36
N GLY A 105 21.65 8.38 -10.58
CA GLY A 105 22.31 7.53 -11.57
C GLY A 105 21.59 7.62 -12.90
N ASN A 106 22.24 8.20 -13.92
CA ASN A 106 21.78 8.16 -15.31
C ASN A 106 21.68 6.70 -15.80
N ALA A 107 20.45 6.20 -15.95
CA ALA A 107 20.21 4.90 -16.56
C ALA A 107 20.44 4.98 -18.09
N LYS A 108 21.44 4.25 -18.60
CA LYS A 108 21.52 3.92 -20.03
C LYS A 108 20.59 2.75 -20.32
N THR A 109 19.57 2.98 -21.13
CA THR A 109 18.62 1.98 -21.62
C THR A 109 19.31 1.01 -22.58
N LYS A 110 19.37 -0.28 -22.24
CA LYS A 110 19.57 -1.36 -23.22
C LYS A 110 18.20 -1.94 -23.55
N ALA A 111 17.77 -1.75 -24.80
CA ALA A 111 16.53 -2.31 -25.32
C ALA A 111 16.62 -3.86 -25.32
N LYS A 112 15.59 -4.52 -24.78
CA LYS A 112 15.41 -5.97 -24.87
C LYS A 112 14.28 -6.23 -25.87
N THR A 113 14.60 -6.91 -26.95
CA THR A 113 13.71 -7.33 -28.05
C THR A 113 12.48 -8.08 -27.52
N THR A 114 11.30 -7.59 -27.85
CA THR A 114 10.00 -8.20 -27.57
C THR A 114 9.78 -9.40 -28.51
N ARG A 115 9.39 -10.57 -27.98
CA ARG A 115 8.77 -11.65 -28.77
C ARG A 115 7.26 -11.47 -28.71
N SER A 116 6.67 -11.17 -29.85
CA SER A 116 5.25 -10.89 -30.03
C SER A 116 4.39 -12.06 -29.51
N HIS A 117 3.40 -11.74 -28.67
CA HIS A 117 2.30 -12.64 -28.36
C HIS A 117 1.06 -12.16 -29.14
N PRO A 118 0.19 -13.08 -29.59
CA PRO A 118 -0.83 -12.80 -30.61
C PRO A 118 -1.99 -11.86 -30.19
N ARG A 119 -1.87 -11.09 -29.11
CA ARG A 119 -2.89 -10.11 -28.67
C ARG A 119 -2.53 -8.65 -29.01
N ASP A 120 -1.42 -8.41 -29.69
CA ASP A 120 -0.96 -7.06 -30.07
C ASP A 120 -1.56 -6.53 -31.40
N PHE A 121 -2.61 -7.17 -31.94
CA PHE A 121 -3.22 -6.84 -33.24
C PHE A 121 -4.22 -5.65 -33.25
N VAL A 122 -4.29 -4.81 -32.20
CA VAL A 122 -5.32 -3.75 -32.11
C VAL A 122 -4.78 -2.31 -32.12
N ALA A 123 -3.53 -2.10 -32.55
CA ALA A 123 -2.98 -0.77 -32.74
C ALA A 123 -2.34 -0.62 -34.11
N SER A 124 -3.15 -0.45 -35.15
CA SER A 124 -2.72 0.23 -36.39
C SER A 124 -3.94 0.79 -37.12
N ALA A 125 -4.67 1.70 -36.47
CA ALA A 125 -5.54 2.64 -37.17
C ALA A 125 -4.76 3.95 -37.30
N ASP A 126 -4.00 4.06 -38.39
CA ASP A 126 -3.71 5.28 -39.17
C ASP A 126 -2.56 4.97 -40.15
N GLU A 127 -2.89 4.43 -41.34
CA GLU A 127 -2.05 4.64 -42.51
C GLU A 127 -2.88 5.37 -43.56
N LEU A 128 -2.41 6.59 -43.84
CA LEU A 128 -2.92 7.57 -44.77
C LEU A 128 -2.72 7.10 -46.23
N ASN A 129 -3.82 6.90 -46.96
CA ASN A 129 -4.12 7.52 -48.26
C ASN A 129 -5.52 7.13 -48.75
#